data_AF-A0A846C779-F1
#
_entry.id   AF-A0A846C779-F1
#
_cell.length_a   1.000
_cell.length_b   1.000
_cell.length_c   1.000
_cell.angle_alpha   90.00
_cell.angle_beta   90.00
_cell.angle_gamma   90.00
#
_symmetry.space_group_name_H-M   'P 1'
#
loop_
_entity.id
_entity.type
_entity.pdbx_description
1 polymer ?
#
loop_
_entity_poly.entity_id
_entity_poly.type
_entity_poly.pdbx_seq_one_letter_code
_entity_poly.pdbx_strand_id
1 'polypeptide(L)'
;MASKKGSKHQHYEILNLIGYGLAKFDSAFIKEFGFKTKKSFFEYIVSLGIAETVNTVKNRQDLFDYFFDNPRKGWWQKGDAYIHRKLFIDSLFGEEDVSSYTQIIKLYLQDKVPKFLSIERKSAEVINPILKSKFKQLQETGQRAELFFMRNYKTCPDFENGTLQDARTFGDGYDFQIKMRNKYFLVEVKGLKTNYGSIRLTNKEFITSRKYKNDYILAVVSNLEDIPKIKTIFNPTENLIFTKQVIVQEQISFHSKSLQW
;
A
#
# COMPACT_ATOMS: atom_id res chain seq x y z
N MET A 1 -3.68 8.91 36.65
CA MET A 1 -3.22 9.53 35.39
C MET A 1 -2.95 8.42 34.38
N ALA A 2 -3.85 8.21 33.42
CA ALA A 2 -3.66 7.22 32.37
C ALA A 2 -2.60 7.72 31.38
N SER A 3 -1.53 6.94 31.17
CA SER A 3 -0.49 7.29 30.20
C SER A 3 -1.12 7.37 28.81
N LYS A 4 -1.05 8.53 28.16
CA LYS A 4 -1.40 8.69 26.75
C LYS A 4 -0.53 7.73 25.94
N LYS A 5 -1.11 6.61 25.46
CA LYS A 5 -0.56 5.85 24.33
C LYS A 5 -0.30 6.86 23.22
N GLY A 6 0.96 7.01 22.83
CA GLY A 6 1.41 8.06 21.90
C GLY A 6 0.54 8.07 20.65
N SER A 7 -0.15 9.19 20.40
CA SER A 7 -0.93 9.36 19.19
C SER A 7 0.04 9.35 18.00
N LYS A 8 -0.21 8.48 17.01
CA LYS A 8 0.54 8.51 15.75
C LYS A 8 0.47 9.91 15.15
N HIS A 9 1.58 10.38 14.58
CA HIS A 9 1.62 11.67 13.90
C HIS A 9 0.53 11.73 12.83
N GLN A 10 -0.17 12.86 12.71
CA GLN A 10 -1.29 13.04 11.78
C GLN A 10 -0.94 12.70 10.31
N HIS A 11 0.34 12.85 9.92
CA HIS A 11 0.86 12.64 8.57
C HIS A 11 1.81 11.44 8.51
N TYR A 12 1.63 10.45 9.39
CA TYR A 12 2.54 9.29 9.52
C TYR A 12 2.83 8.56 8.21
N GLU A 13 1.82 8.37 7.35
CA GLU A 13 1.99 7.74 6.03
C GLU A 13 2.87 8.59 5.10
N ILE A 14 2.57 9.88 4.97
CA ILE A 14 3.34 10.83 4.14
C ILE A 14 4.78 10.94 4.64
N LEU A 15 4.97 11.03 5.96
CA LEU A 15 6.30 11.06 6.56
C LEU A 15 7.10 9.79 6.24
N ASN A 16 6.46 8.62 6.27
CA ASN A 16 7.10 7.37 5.85
C ASN A 16 7.53 7.39 4.39
N LEU A 17 6.67 7.88 3.49
CA LEU A 17 6.99 7.99 2.06
C LEU A 17 8.14 8.99 1.83
N ILE A 18 8.12 10.15 2.49
CA ILE A 18 9.22 11.13 2.42
C ILE A 18 10.52 10.51 2.95
N GLY A 19 10.49 9.85 4.11
CA GLY A 19 11.67 9.21 4.69
C GLY A 19 12.25 8.12 3.79
N TYR A 20 11.40 7.30 3.18
CA TYR A 20 11.81 6.29 2.20
C TYR A 20 12.42 6.93 0.95
N GLY A 21 11.79 7.96 0.37
CA GLY A 21 12.32 8.66 -0.81
C GLY A 21 13.69 9.29 -0.55
N LEU A 22 13.83 9.93 0.61
CA LEU A 22 15.10 10.48 1.08
C LEU A 22 16.18 9.41 1.27
N ALA A 23 15.83 8.21 1.72
CA ALA A 23 16.79 7.13 1.90
C ALA A 23 17.14 6.44 0.57
N LYS A 24 16.16 6.10 -0.26
CA LYS A 24 16.38 5.36 -1.52
C LYS A 24 17.07 6.20 -2.59
N PHE A 25 16.67 7.46 -2.76
CA PHE A 25 17.10 8.30 -3.88
C PHE A 25 17.97 9.49 -3.45
N ASP A 26 18.11 9.71 -2.14
CA ASP A 26 18.94 10.75 -1.53
C ASP A 26 18.78 12.13 -2.20
N SER A 27 19.85 12.65 -2.79
CA SER A 27 19.89 13.99 -3.37
C SER A 27 19.06 14.11 -4.66
N ALA A 28 18.79 13.00 -5.36
CA ALA A 28 17.95 13.02 -6.56
C ALA A 28 16.49 13.34 -6.19
N PHE A 29 15.98 12.77 -5.09
CA PHE A 29 14.62 13.04 -4.60
C PHE A 29 14.39 14.53 -4.32
N ILE A 30 15.37 15.15 -3.67
CA ILE A 30 15.29 16.56 -3.26
C ILE A 30 15.31 17.49 -4.47
N LYS A 31 16.14 17.16 -5.47
CA LYS A 31 16.22 17.90 -6.73
C LYS A 31 14.92 17.78 -7.52
N GLU A 32 14.30 16.61 -7.54
CA GLU A 32 13.00 16.38 -8.20
C GLU A 32 11.86 17.17 -7.53
N PHE A 33 11.98 17.46 -6.23
CA PHE A 33 11.11 18.39 -5.51
C PHE A 33 11.46 19.88 -5.75
N GLY A 34 12.47 20.18 -6.57
CA GLY A 34 12.89 21.55 -6.89
C GLY A 34 13.86 22.19 -5.88
N PHE A 35 14.40 21.44 -4.93
CA PHE A 35 15.30 21.97 -3.90
C PHE A 35 16.77 21.66 -4.21
N LYS A 36 17.64 22.62 -3.90
CA LYS A 36 19.10 22.44 -4.04
C LYS A 36 19.74 21.75 -2.85
N THR A 37 19.15 21.88 -1.66
CA THR A 37 19.75 21.38 -0.41
C THR A 37 18.76 20.56 0.42
N LYS A 38 19.28 19.58 1.16
CA LYS A 38 18.52 18.82 2.18
C LYS A 38 17.86 19.72 3.20
N LYS A 39 18.59 20.74 3.66
CA LYS A 39 18.11 21.69 4.67
C LYS A 39 16.85 22.43 4.19
N SER A 40 16.89 23.02 3.00
CA SER A 40 15.74 23.73 2.43
C SER A 40 14.53 22.82 2.21
N PHE A 41 14.76 21.55 1.81
CA PHE A 41 13.67 20.58 1.68
C PHE A 41 13.05 20.22 3.04
N PHE A 42 13.86 19.99 4.08
CA PHE A 42 13.32 19.68 5.40
C PHE A 42 12.53 20.85 5.99
N GLU A 43 13.02 22.08 5.82
CA GLU A 43 12.31 23.30 6.23
C GLU A 43 10.98 23.44 5.48
N TYR A 44 10.96 23.11 4.18
CA TYR A 44 9.73 23.07 3.40
C TYR A 44 8.71 22.06 3.95
N ILE A 45 9.12 20.82 4.25
CA ILE A 45 8.23 19.80 4.85
C ILE A 45 7.66 20.27 6.20
N VAL A 46 8.45 20.95 7.02
CA VAL A 46 7.97 21.56 8.27
C VAL A 46 6.98 22.69 7.99
N SER A 47 7.26 23.56 7.02
CA SER A 47 6.38 24.68 6.64
C SER A 47 4.99 24.22 6.17
N LEU A 48 4.92 23.03 5.55
CA LEU A 48 3.67 22.38 5.15
C LEU A 48 2.88 21.83 6.35
N GLY A 49 3.46 21.79 7.53
CA GLY A 49 2.86 21.18 8.73
C GLY A 49 2.92 19.65 8.75
N ILE A 50 3.70 19.04 7.86
CA ILE A 50 3.83 17.57 7.77
C ILE A 50 4.67 17.02 8.92
N ALA A 51 5.62 17.81 9.40
CA ALA A 51 6.49 17.52 10.53
C ALA A 51 6.56 18.72 11.48
N GLU A 52 6.65 18.47 12.79
CA GLU A 52 6.84 19.55 13.78
C GLU A 52 8.24 20.18 13.70
N THR A 53 9.27 19.39 13.37
CA THR A 53 10.66 19.85 13.31
C THR A 53 11.42 19.21 12.15
N VAL A 54 12.51 19.86 11.73
CA VAL A 54 13.48 19.29 10.77
C VAL A 54 14.04 17.96 11.29
N ASN A 55 14.21 17.82 12.61
CA ASN A 55 14.71 16.59 13.20
C ASN A 55 13.73 15.42 13.02
N THR A 56 12.43 15.68 13.05
CA THR A 56 11.40 14.66 12.76
C THR A 56 11.55 14.10 11.34
N VAL A 57 11.82 14.96 10.35
CA VAL A 57 12.06 14.53 8.95
C VAL A 57 13.34 13.72 8.84
N LYS A 58 14.44 14.19 9.47
CA LYS A 58 15.73 13.48 9.52
C LYS A 58 15.60 12.09 10.14
N ASN A 59 15.02 12.00 11.33
CA ASN A 59 14.78 10.73 12.01
C ASN A 59 13.95 9.79 11.14
N ARG A 60 13.05 10.33 10.30
CA ARG A 60 12.25 9.51 9.41
C ARG A 60 13.03 8.95 8.23
N GLN A 61 13.99 9.69 7.72
CA GLN A 61 14.99 9.15 6.80
C GLN A 61 15.86 8.08 7.47
N ASP A 62 16.38 8.34 8.67
CA ASP A 62 17.29 7.42 9.38
C ASP A 62 16.68 6.04 9.63
N LEU A 63 15.34 5.97 9.72
CA LEU A 63 14.59 4.71 9.81
C LEU A 63 14.73 3.82 8.58
N PHE A 64 14.99 4.40 7.40
CA PHE A 64 15.09 3.68 6.14
C PHE A 64 16.54 3.59 5.63
N ASP A 65 17.42 4.52 6.03
CA ASP A 65 18.83 4.56 5.60
C ASP A 65 19.55 3.22 5.81
N TYR A 66 19.21 2.46 6.85
CA TYR A 66 19.79 1.13 7.10
C TYR A 66 19.53 0.11 5.98
N PHE A 67 18.45 0.26 5.22
CA PHE A 67 18.04 -0.71 4.20
C PHE A 67 18.49 -0.36 2.77
N PHE A 68 19.20 0.74 2.60
CA PHE A 68 19.75 1.19 1.33
C PHE A 68 21.26 1.37 1.47
N ASP A 69 21.99 1.29 0.35
CA ASP A 69 23.44 1.51 0.38
C ASP A 69 23.76 3.01 0.45
N ASN A 70 23.57 3.57 1.65
CA ASN A 70 23.83 4.96 1.94
C ASN A 70 25.13 5.15 2.74
N PRO A 71 25.85 6.27 2.52
CA PRO A 71 26.97 6.65 3.38
C PRO A 71 26.54 6.81 4.85
N ARG A 72 25.28 7.23 5.06
CA ARG A 72 24.64 7.27 6.36
C ARG A 72 24.08 5.89 6.69
N LYS A 73 24.49 5.35 7.83
CA LYS A 73 23.97 4.06 8.33
C LYS A 73 22.66 4.18 9.11
N GLY A 74 22.20 5.40 9.42
CA GLY A 74 20.95 5.64 10.15
C GLY A 74 20.89 4.88 11.49
N TRP A 75 19.70 4.41 11.87
CA TRP A 75 19.48 3.60 13.08
C TRP A 75 19.81 2.11 12.87
N TRP A 76 21.00 1.81 12.34
CA TRP A 76 21.44 0.43 12.08
C TRP A 76 21.40 -0.47 13.34
N GLN A 77 21.60 0.10 14.53
CA GLN A 77 21.51 -0.64 15.81
C GLN A 77 20.10 -1.17 16.10
N LYS A 78 19.06 -0.61 15.46
CA LYS A 78 17.69 -1.11 15.57
C LYS A 78 17.36 -2.19 14.53
N GLY A 79 18.31 -2.51 13.65
CA GLY A 79 18.21 -3.57 12.64
C GLY A 79 16.87 -3.57 11.91
N ASP A 80 16.24 -4.74 11.85
CA ASP A 80 15.00 -4.96 11.12
C ASP A 80 13.74 -4.51 11.87
N ALA A 81 13.85 -3.78 13.00
CA ALA A 81 12.68 -3.31 13.76
C ALA A 81 11.68 -2.53 12.89
N TYR A 82 12.13 -1.92 11.79
CA TYR A 82 11.31 -1.13 10.88
C TYR A 82 11.17 -1.72 9.47
N ILE A 83 11.65 -2.94 9.24
CA ILE A 83 11.64 -3.59 7.91
C ILE A 83 10.23 -3.66 7.32
N HIS A 84 9.21 -3.85 8.16
CA HIS A 84 7.81 -3.91 7.75
C HIS A 84 7.33 -2.66 7.01
N ARG A 85 7.83 -1.47 7.39
CA ARG A 85 7.48 -0.21 6.71
C ARG A 85 8.10 -0.16 5.33
N LYS A 86 9.35 -0.61 5.23
CA LYS A 86 10.04 -0.72 3.95
C LYS A 86 9.32 -1.72 3.05
N LEU A 87 9.03 -2.93 3.53
CA LEU A 87 8.31 -3.95 2.76
C LEU A 87 6.94 -3.45 2.29
N PHE A 88 6.23 -2.70 3.13
CA PHE A 88 4.98 -2.09 2.74
C PHE A 88 5.16 -1.06 1.61
N ILE A 89 6.09 -0.11 1.74
CA ILE A 89 6.34 0.90 0.70
C ILE A 89 6.89 0.25 -0.57
N ASP A 90 7.82 -0.71 -0.45
CA ASP A 90 8.32 -1.51 -1.55
C ASP A 90 7.17 -2.24 -2.25
N SER A 91 6.18 -2.73 -1.50
CA SER A 91 5.03 -3.43 -2.06
C SER A 91 4.14 -2.55 -2.94
N LEU A 92 4.20 -1.23 -2.77
CA LEU A 92 3.41 -0.28 -3.55
C LEU A 92 4.25 0.42 -4.62
N PHE A 93 5.48 0.80 -4.27
CA PHE A 93 6.27 1.79 -5.00
C PHE A 93 7.77 1.42 -5.13
N GLY A 94 8.17 0.20 -4.75
CA GLY A 94 9.56 -0.22 -4.72
C GLY A 94 10.27 -0.19 -6.08
N GLU A 95 9.50 -0.34 -7.16
CA GLU A 95 10.00 -0.35 -8.55
C GLU A 95 9.95 1.02 -9.23
N GLU A 96 9.37 2.04 -8.57
CA GLU A 96 9.28 3.38 -9.14
C GLU A 96 10.67 4.03 -9.24
N ASP A 97 10.87 4.80 -10.30
CA ASP A 97 11.98 5.74 -10.42
C ASP A 97 11.73 7.00 -9.56
N VAL A 98 12.76 7.84 -9.45
CA VAL A 98 12.70 9.04 -8.58
C VAL A 98 11.61 10.03 -9.03
N SER A 99 11.38 10.17 -10.33
CA SER A 99 10.40 11.11 -10.87
C SER A 99 8.98 10.65 -10.58
N SER A 100 8.67 9.39 -10.90
CA SER A 100 7.37 8.77 -10.65
C SER A 100 7.07 8.71 -9.16
N TYR A 101 8.06 8.35 -8.34
CA TYR A 101 7.93 8.33 -6.89
C TYR A 101 7.64 9.73 -6.32
N THR A 102 8.34 10.76 -6.81
CA THR A 102 8.12 12.15 -6.40
C THR A 102 6.72 12.64 -6.78
N GLN A 103 6.25 12.34 -8.00
CA GLN A 103 4.88 12.67 -8.43
C GLN A 103 3.84 11.99 -7.55
N ILE A 104 4.05 10.73 -7.15
CA ILE A 104 3.16 10.01 -6.22
C ILE A 104 3.11 10.73 -4.87
N ILE A 105 4.24 11.16 -4.31
CA ILE A 105 4.23 11.93 -3.05
C ILE A 105 3.52 13.26 -3.24
N LYS A 106 3.73 13.98 -4.34
CA LYS A 106 2.99 15.22 -4.64
C LYS A 106 1.47 14.96 -4.68
N LEU A 107 1.01 13.84 -5.24
CA LEU A 107 -0.41 13.44 -5.19
C LEU A 107 -0.92 13.21 -3.75
N TYR A 108 -0.16 12.52 -2.91
CA TYR A 108 -0.48 12.37 -1.48
C TYR A 108 -0.56 13.72 -0.75
N LEU A 109 0.35 14.65 -1.07
CA LEU A 109 0.36 16.00 -0.50
C LEU A 109 -0.86 16.81 -0.94
N GLN A 110 -1.23 16.76 -2.22
CA GLN A 110 -2.43 17.41 -2.75
C GLN A 110 -3.71 16.88 -2.09
N ASP A 111 -3.78 15.56 -1.86
CA ASP A 111 -4.94 14.89 -1.27
C ASP A 111 -5.10 15.18 0.24
N LYS A 112 -3.99 15.14 1.00
CA LYS A 112 -4.05 15.11 2.48
C LYS A 112 -3.50 16.35 3.18
N VAL A 113 -2.86 17.27 2.45
CA VAL A 113 -2.20 18.46 3.04
C VAL A 113 -2.76 19.73 2.40
N PRO A 114 -3.82 20.34 2.96
CA PRO A 114 -4.45 21.54 2.38
C PRO A 114 -3.49 22.70 2.12
N LYS A 115 -2.47 22.87 2.98
CA LYS A 115 -1.43 23.90 2.82
C LYS A 115 -0.58 23.73 1.56
N PHE A 116 -0.39 22.49 1.09
CA PHE A 116 0.40 22.21 -0.11
C PHE A 116 -0.17 22.96 -1.34
N LEU A 117 -1.48 22.89 -1.54
CA LEU A 117 -2.17 23.58 -2.64
C LEU A 117 -2.08 25.11 -2.54
N SER A 118 -1.91 25.67 -1.35
CA SER A 118 -1.77 27.12 -1.16
C SER A 118 -0.37 27.63 -1.49
N ILE A 119 0.65 26.80 -1.31
CA ILE A 119 2.07 27.13 -1.52
C ILE A 119 2.50 26.84 -2.96
N GLU A 120 2.04 25.73 -3.55
CA GLU A 120 2.44 25.26 -4.89
C GLU A 120 1.64 25.88 -6.06
N ARG A 121 0.95 27.01 -5.84
CA ARG A 121 0.07 27.64 -6.85
C ARG A 121 0.76 28.08 -8.17
N LYS A 122 2.08 27.89 -8.33
CA LYS A 122 2.87 28.49 -9.42
C LYS A 122 3.34 27.54 -10.52
N SER A 123 3.14 26.24 -10.41
CA SER A 123 3.31 25.33 -11.55
C SER A 123 2.47 24.10 -11.34
N ALA A 124 1.34 24.03 -12.06
CA ALA A 124 0.66 22.75 -12.24
C ALA A 124 1.55 21.87 -13.10
N GLU A 125 2.54 21.22 -12.48
CA GLU A 125 3.25 20.12 -13.13
C GLU A 125 2.20 19.15 -13.66
N VAL A 126 2.30 18.83 -14.94
CA VAL A 126 1.43 17.85 -15.58
C VAL A 126 1.79 16.50 -14.99
N ILE A 127 1.05 16.08 -13.96
CA ILE A 127 1.19 14.75 -13.38
C ILE A 127 0.71 13.74 -14.42
N ASN A 128 1.49 12.68 -14.63
CA ASN A 128 1.13 11.61 -15.56
C ASN A 128 -0.27 11.05 -15.21
N PRO A 129 -1.23 11.04 -16.16
CA PRO A 129 -2.58 10.54 -15.92
C PRO A 129 -2.61 9.08 -15.42
N ILE A 130 -1.70 8.23 -15.89
CA ILE A 130 -1.58 6.83 -15.45
C ILE A 130 -1.15 6.78 -13.98
N LEU A 131 -0.19 7.61 -13.56
CA LEU A 131 0.21 7.71 -12.15
C LEU A 131 -0.95 8.21 -11.28
N LYS A 132 -1.75 9.15 -11.76
CA LYS A 132 -2.95 9.62 -11.05
C LYS A 132 -3.98 8.50 -10.88
N SER A 133 -4.21 7.70 -11.93
CA SER A 133 -5.09 6.53 -11.85
C SER A 133 -4.56 5.48 -10.88
N LYS A 134 -3.27 5.14 -10.96
CA LYS A 134 -2.59 4.23 -10.02
C LYS A 134 -2.67 4.72 -8.58
N PHE A 135 -2.48 6.01 -8.33
CA PHE A 135 -2.61 6.60 -7.00
C PHE A 135 -4.03 6.46 -6.43
N LYS A 136 -5.07 6.73 -7.23
CA LYS A 136 -6.47 6.56 -6.83
C LYS A 136 -6.79 5.11 -6.49
N GLN A 137 -6.37 4.20 -7.36
CA GLN A 137 -6.45 2.76 -7.19
C GLN A 137 -5.80 2.30 -5.86
N LEU A 138 -4.62 2.83 -5.55
CA LEU A 138 -3.91 2.57 -4.30
C LEU A 138 -4.52 3.23 -3.05
N GLN A 139 -5.57 4.05 -3.17
CA GLN A 139 -6.37 4.45 -2.01
C GLN A 139 -7.39 3.38 -1.62
N GLU A 140 -7.69 2.43 -2.51
CA GLU A 140 -8.59 1.32 -2.21
C GLU A 140 -7.87 0.26 -1.36
N THR A 141 -8.51 -0.11 -0.24
CA THR A 141 -7.92 -1.08 0.70
C THR A 141 -7.74 -2.47 0.08
N GLY A 142 -8.61 -2.86 -0.86
CA GLY A 142 -8.49 -4.13 -1.59
C GLY A 142 -7.20 -4.20 -2.41
N GLN A 143 -6.98 -3.20 -3.28
CA GLN A 143 -5.80 -3.16 -4.15
C GLN A 143 -4.48 -3.08 -3.37
N ARG A 144 -4.45 -2.30 -2.27
CA ARG A 144 -3.28 -2.27 -1.35
C ARG A 144 -3.02 -3.66 -0.75
N ALA A 145 -4.06 -4.39 -0.37
CA ALA A 145 -3.93 -5.73 0.20
C ALA A 145 -3.40 -6.73 -0.82
N GLU A 146 -3.96 -6.74 -2.03
CA GLU A 146 -3.53 -7.61 -3.13
C GLU A 146 -2.07 -7.39 -3.50
N LEU A 147 -1.64 -6.13 -3.67
CA LEU A 147 -0.25 -5.80 -3.99
C LEU A 147 0.70 -6.18 -2.85
N PHE A 148 0.31 -5.91 -1.60
CA PHE A 148 1.09 -6.34 -0.44
C PHE A 148 1.22 -7.86 -0.41
N PHE A 149 0.12 -8.58 -0.60
CA PHE A 149 0.09 -10.04 -0.65
C PHE A 149 1.01 -10.56 -1.76
N MET A 150 0.82 -10.11 -3.00
CA MET A 150 1.60 -10.56 -4.16
C MET A 150 3.12 -10.42 -3.95
N ARG A 151 3.57 -9.35 -3.28
CA ARG A 151 5.00 -9.11 -3.04
C ARG A 151 5.54 -9.75 -1.75
N ASN A 152 4.68 -10.16 -0.81
CA ASN A 152 5.09 -10.64 0.52
C ASN A 152 4.51 -12.01 0.91
N TYR A 153 3.78 -12.70 0.03
CA TYR A 153 3.09 -13.95 0.35
C TYR A 153 4.04 -15.02 0.92
N LYS A 154 5.29 -15.07 0.44
CA LYS A 154 6.32 -16.00 0.93
C LYS A 154 6.73 -15.80 2.40
N THR A 155 6.40 -14.66 2.99
CA THR A 155 6.61 -14.43 4.44
C THR A 155 5.60 -15.19 5.30
N CYS A 156 4.52 -15.70 4.70
CA CYS A 156 3.54 -16.56 5.36
C CYS A 156 3.99 -18.02 5.26
N PRO A 157 4.08 -18.77 6.38
CA PRO A 157 4.49 -20.18 6.37
C PRO A 157 3.68 -21.06 5.42
N ASP A 158 2.38 -20.78 5.27
CA ASP A 158 1.50 -21.54 4.37
C ASP A 158 1.86 -21.41 2.89
N PHE A 159 2.60 -20.37 2.51
CA PHE A 159 2.94 -20.09 1.11
C PHE A 159 4.44 -19.94 0.83
N GLU A 160 5.31 -20.12 1.83
CA GLU A 160 6.75 -19.90 1.75
C GLU A 160 7.39 -20.57 0.52
N ASN A 161 6.97 -21.81 0.24
CA ASN A 161 7.47 -22.64 -0.87
C ASN A 161 6.54 -22.64 -2.11
N GLY A 162 5.58 -21.73 -2.16
CA GLY A 162 4.58 -21.64 -3.23
C GLY A 162 5.03 -20.77 -4.40
N THR A 163 4.55 -21.11 -5.60
CA THR A 163 4.65 -20.23 -6.78
C THR A 163 3.29 -19.61 -7.07
N LEU A 164 3.22 -18.28 -6.99
CA LEU A 164 2.02 -17.50 -7.21
C LEU A 164 1.80 -17.22 -8.71
N GLN A 165 0.55 -17.32 -9.15
CA GLN A 165 0.05 -16.90 -10.46
C GLN A 165 -1.05 -15.86 -10.24
N ASP A 166 -0.99 -14.76 -10.98
CA ASP A 166 -1.97 -13.67 -10.92
C ASP A 166 -3.22 -14.03 -11.73
N ALA A 167 -4.38 -14.03 -11.08
CA ALA A 167 -5.68 -14.35 -11.66
C ALA A 167 -6.73 -13.24 -11.43
N ARG A 168 -6.32 -12.07 -10.92
CA ARG A 168 -7.22 -10.98 -10.51
C ARG A 168 -8.15 -10.51 -11.62
N THR A 169 -7.68 -10.56 -12.87
CA THR A 169 -8.42 -10.10 -14.04
C THR A 169 -9.39 -11.14 -14.61
N PHE A 170 -9.33 -12.40 -14.17
CA PHE A 170 -10.21 -13.45 -14.68
C PHE A 170 -11.60 -13.40 -14.03
N GLY A 171 -11.69 -12.79 -12.85
CA GLY A 171 -12.94 -12.59 -12.16
C GLY A 171 -13.57 -13.88 -11.69
N ASP A 172 -12.81 -14.95 -11.44
CA ASP A 172 -13.31 -16.30 -11.11
C ASP A 172 -13.66 -16.54 -9.63
N GLY A 173 -13.69 -15.46 -8.86
CA GLY A 173 -13.97 -15.49 -7.43
C GLY A 173 -12.76 -15.94 -6.62
N TYR A 174 -11.56 -15.64 -7.11
CA TYR A 174 -10.28 -15.69 -6.41
C TYR A 174 -9.32 -14.73 -7.13
N ASP A 175 -8.33 -14.21 -6.41
CA ASP A 175 -7.35 -13.25 -6.93
C ASP A 175 -6.08 -13.94 -7.47
N PHE A 176 -5.68 -15.03 -6.83
CA PHE A 176 -4.41 -15.70 -7.13
C PHE A 176 -4.56 -17.22 -7.10
N GLN A 177 -3.64 -17.89 -7.78
CA GLN A 177 -3.41 -19.33 -7.63
C GLN A 177 -2.00 -19.55 -7.10
N ILE A 178 -1.85 -20.37 -6.06
CA ILE A 178 -0.55 -20.76 -5.52
C ILE A 178 -0.33 -22.25 -5.75
N LYS A 179 0.70 -22.58 -6.54
CA LYS A 179 1.16 -23.95 -6.74
C LYS A 179 2.11 -24.33 -5.62
N MET A 180 1.81 -25.42 -4.92
CA MET A 180 2.66 -26.02 -3.89
C MET A 180 2.79 -27.51 -4.18
N ARG A 181 4.01 -27.96 -4.52
CA ARG A 181 4.26 -29.34 -4.97
C ARG A 181 3.31 -29.70 -6.13
N ASN A 182 2.47 -30.73 -5.96
CA ASN A 182 1.48 -31.20 -6.94
C ASN A 182 0.05 -30.73 -6.61
N LYS A 183 -0.12 -29.69 -5.78
CA LYS A 183 -1.42 -29.12 -5.45
C LYS A 183 -1.51 -27.66 -5.86
N TYR A 184 -2.73 -27.21 -6.13
CA TYR A 184 -3.07 -25.83 -6.42
C TYR A 184 -4.04 -25.32 -5.37
N PHE A 185 -3.75 -24.14 -4.84
CA PHE A 185 -4.62 -23.43 -3.92
C PHE A 185 -5.11 -22.15 -4.59
N LEU A 186 -6.42 -21.91 -4.52
CA LEU A 186 -7.04 -20.66 -4.93
C LEU A 186 -7.03 -19.70 -3.75
N VAL A 187 -6.55 -18.48 -3.96
CA VAL A 187 -6.40 -17.49 -2.90
C VAL A 187 -7.20 -16.25 -3.22
N GLU A 188 -8.09 -15.90 -2.31
CA GLU A 188 -8.83 -14.63 -2.29
C GLU A 188 -8.21 -13.72 -1.24
N VAL A 189 -7.86 -12.49 -1.61
CA VAL A 189 -7.19 -11.53 -0.74
C VAL A 189 -8.17 -10.49 -0.24
N LYS A 190 -8.21 -10.28 1.09
CA LYS A 190 -9.02 -9.22 1.71
C LYS A 190 -8.17 -8.32 2.58
N GLY A 191 -8.38 -7.01 2.46
CA GLY A 191 -7.66 -6.00 3.22
C GLY A 191 -8.44 -5.49 4.44
N LEU A 192 -7.75 -5.34 5.57
CA LEU A 192 -8.24 -4.57 6.73
C LEU A 192 -7.29 -3.42 7.04
N LYS A 193 -7.85 -2.22 7.24
CA LYS A 193 -7.09 -1.03 7.64
C LYS A 193 -6.40 -1.21 8.98
N THR A 194 -7.12 -1.77 9.95
CA THR A 194 -6.64 -2.07 11.31
C THR A 194 -6.45 -3.58 11.49
N ASN A 195 -6.10 -4.00 12.71
CA ASN A 195 -5.97 -5.42 13.07
C ASN A 195 -7.30 -6.14 13.33
N TYR A 196 -8.46 -5.47 13.15
CA TYR A 196 -9.79 -6.05 13.36
C TYR A 196 -10.78 -5.52 12.33
N GLY A 197 -11.82 -6.30 12.04
CA GLY A 197 -12.89 -5.90 11.12
C GLY A 197 -13.63 -7.11 10.58
N SER A 198 -14.78 -6.87 9.94
CA SER A 198 -15.52 -7.90 9.22
C SER A 198 -14.95 -8.09 7.82
N ILE A 199 -15.05 -9.33 7.32
CA ILE A 199 -14.72 -9.67 5.95
C ILE A 199 -16.01 -10.01 5.21
N ARG A 200 -16.12 -9.50 3.98
CA ARG A 200 -17.24 -9.80 3.08
C ARG A 200 -16.70 -10.57 1.90
N LEU A 201 -17.43 -11.62 1.50
CA LEU A 201 -17.26 -12.28 0.20
C LEU A 201 -18.35 -11.81 -0.76
N THR A 202 -18.00 -11.67 -2.04
CA THR A 202 -19.02 -11.58 -3.10
C THR A 202 -19.73 -12.93 -3.27
N ASN A 203 -20.87 -12.93 -3.98
CA ASN A 203 -21.59 -14.18 -4.24
C ASN A 203 -20.72 -15.19 -5.01
N LYS A 204 -19.89 -14.73 -5.94
CA LYS A 204 -18.99 -15.60 -6.72
C LYS A 204 -17.90 -16.19 -5.81
N GLU A 205 -17.21 -15.38 -5.01
CA GLU A 205 -16.21 -15.85 -4.03
C GLU A 205 -16.80 -16.85 -3.03
N PHE A 206 -18.00 -16.60 -2.51
CA PHE A 206 -18.66 -17.51 -1.57
C PHE A 206 -18.96 -18.87 -2.19
N ILE A 207 -19.51 -18.89 -3.41
CA ILE A 207 -19.81 -20.14 -4.14
C ILE A 207 -18.52 -20.87 -4.50
N THR A 208 -17.51 -20.15 -5.00
CA THR A 208 -16.19 -20.70 -5.35
C THR A 208 -15.52 -21.32 -4.12
N SER A 209 -15.53 -20.64 -2.97
CA SER A 209 -15.05 -21.19 -1.70
C SER A 209 -15.73 -22.51 -1.33
N ARG A 210 -17.07 -22.59 -1.45
CA ARG A 210 -17.79 -23.84 -1.15
C ARG A 210 -17.47 -24.97 -2.12
N LYS A 211 -17.16 -24.64 -3.37
CA LYS A 211 -16.78 -25.60 -4.41
C LYS A 211 -15.41 -26.21 -4.12
N TYR A 212 -14.41 -25.39 -3.82
CA TYR A 212 -13.01 -25.82 -3.69
C TYR A 212 -12.58 -26.14 -2.24
N LYS A 213 -13.35 -25.74 -1.23
CA LYS A 213 -13.19 -26.12 0.18
C LYS A 213 -11.75 -25.90 0.68
N ASN A 214 -11.03 -26.99 0.97
CA ASN A 214 -9.68 -26.96 1.53
C ASN A 214 -8.63 -26.47 0.51
N ASP A 215 -8.95 -26.46 -0.77
CA ASP A 215 -8.11 -25.89 -1.83
C ASP A 215 -8.43 -24.40 -2.07
N TYR A 216 -9.32 -23.80 -1.27
CA TYR A 216 -9.62 -22.37 -1.28
C TYR A 216 -9.18 -21.72 0.03
N ILE A 217 -8.41 -20.65 -0.09
CA ILE A 217 -7.81 -19.94 1.04
C ILE A 217 -8.23 -18.47 0.98
N LEU A 218 -8.73 -17.96 2.10
CA LEU A 218 -8.91 -16.54 2.31
C LEU A 218 -7.65 -15.98 2.98
N ALA A 219 -6.90 -15.14 2.28
CA ALA A 219 -5.74 -14.43 2.81
C ALA A 219 -6.14 -13.01 3.24
N VAL A 220 -6.14 -12.77 4.55
CA VAL A 220 -6.46 -11.46 5.13
C VAL A 220 -5.18 -10.68 5.39
N VAL A 221 -4.98 -9.58 4.67
CA VAL A 221 -3.92 -8.60 4.94
C VAL A 221 -4.47 -7.55 5.90
N SER A 222 -4.16 -7.71 7.17
CA SER A 222 -4.62 -6.84 8.25
C SER A 222 -3.63 -5.73 8.58
N ASN A 223 -4.09 -4.68 9.25
CA ASN A 223 -3.28 -3.58 9.77
C ASN A 223 -2.49 -2.81 8.68
N LEU A 224 -3.13 -2.60 7.52
CA LEU A 224 -2.58 -1.90 6.34
C LEU A 224 -2.20 -0.42 6.59
N GLU A 225 -2.68 0.17 7.67
CA GLU A 225 -2.31 1.54 8.08
C GLU A 225 -1.06 1.59 8.98
N ASP A 226 -0.47 0.44 9.32
CA ASP A 226 0.71 0.39 10.19
C ASP A 226 1.68 -0.74 9.83
N ILE A 227 1.52 -1.91 10.44
CA ILE A 227 2.38 -3.08 10.27
C ILE A 227 1.50 -4.17 9.64
N PRO A 228 1.49 -4.31 8.31
CA PRO A 228 0.62 -5.27 7.67
C PRO A 228 0.97 -6.70 8.07
N LYS A 229 -0.03 -7.55 8.21
CA LYS A 229 0.13 -8.98 8.53
C LYS A 229 -0.80 -9.81 7.69
N ILE A 230 -0.26 -10.88 7.11
CA ILE A 230 -1.01 -11.88 6.35
C ILE A 230 -1.49 -12.95 7.32
N LYS A 231 -2.80 -13.21 7.35
CA LYS A 231 -3.41 -14.35 8.02
C LYS A 231 -4.23 -15.15 7.01
N THR A 232 -4.04 -16.46 7.01
CA THR A 232 -4.71 -17.41 6.13
C THR A 232 -5.86 -18.10 6.84
N ILE A 233 -6.93 -18.38 6.09
CA ILE A 233 -8.08 -19.14 6.55
C ILE A 233 -8.45 -20.11 5.42
N PHE A 234 -8.13 -21.39 5.63
CA PHE A 234 -8.50 -22.48 4.72
C PHE A 234 -10.00 -22.76 4.84
N ASN A 235 -10.65 -23.09 3.72
CA ASN A 235 -12.08 -23.38 3.68
C ASN A 235 -12.90 -22.35 4.48
N PRO A 236 -12.87 -21.06 4.09
CA PRO A 236 -13.39 -19.97 4.91
C PRO A 236 -14.89 -20.11 5.15
N THR A 237 -15.64 -20.73 4.24
CA THR A 237 -17.09 -20.96 4.39
C THR A 237 -17.46 -21.99 5.46
N GLU A 238 -16.52 -22.84 5.89
CA GLU A 238 -16.70 -23.77 7.02
C GLU A 238 -16.20 -23.13 8.34
N ASN A 239 -15.16 -22.30 8.25
CA ASN A 239 -14.46 -21.74 9.41
C ASN A 239 -14.93 -20.35 9.83
N LEU A 240 -15.80 -19.71 9.05
CA LEU A 240 -16.38 -18.39 9.32
C LEU A 240 -17.89 -18.41 9.11
N ILE A 241 -18.59 -17.62 9.93
CA ILE A 241 -20.04 -17.44 9.81
C ILE A 241 -20.30 -16.26 8.88
N PHE A 242 -20.99 -16.52 7.77
CA PHE A 242 -21.41 -15.49 6.82
C PHE A 242 -22.94 -15.33 6.84
N THR A 243 -23.40 -14.09 6.98
CA THR A 243 -24.81 -13.73 6.83
C THR A 243 -25.04 -13.15 5.43
N LYS A 244 -25.97 -13.73 4.66
CA LYS A 244 -26.32 -13.21 3.34
C LYS A 244 -26.92 -11.80 3.48
N GLN A 245 -26.39 -10.86 2.70
CA GLN A 245 -26.88 -9.49 2.59
C GLN A 245 -27.09 -9.18 1.10
N VAL A 246 -28.19 -8.51 0.76
CA VAL A 246 -28.54 -8.17 -0.64
C VAL A 246 -28.58 -6.65 -0.76
N ILE A 247 -27.86 -6.11 -1.74
CA ILE A 247 -27.77 -4.68 -2.03
C ILE A 247 -28.13 -4.49 -3.52
N VAL A 248 -28.98 -3.51 -3.82
CA VAL A 248 -29.35 -3.13 -5.20
C VAL A 248 -28.59 -1.85 -5.58
N GLN A 249 -27.98 -1.82 -6.76
CA GLN A 249 -27.25 -0.66 -7.29
C GLN A 249 -27.73 -0.33 -8.70
N GLU A 250 -27.88 0.96 -9.00
CA GLU A 250 -28.20 1.47 -10.34
C GLU A 250 -26.92 1.68 -11.15
N GLN A 251 -26.89 1.20 -12.40
CA GLN A 251 -25.78 1.39 -13.32
C GLN A 251 -26.21 2.25 -14.51
N ILE A 252 -25.59 3.43 -14.64
CA ILE A 252 -25.79 4.33 -15.79
C ILE A 252 -24.72 4.03 -16.83
N SER A 253 -25.11 3.87 -18.10
CA SER A 253 -24.19 3.64 -19.22
C SER A 253 -24.55 4.52 -20.42
N PHE A 254 -23.53 4.96 -21.15
CA PHE A 254 -23.66 5.75 -22.36
C PHE A 254 -23.15 4.92 -23.54
N HIS A 255 -24.01 4.71 -24.53
CA HIS A 255 -23.70 3.88 -25.70
C HIS A 255 -23.61 4.76 -26.93
N SER A 256 -22.58 4.55 -27.75
CA SER A 256 -22.57 5.12 -29.08
C SER A 256 -23.63 4.45 -29.95
N LYS A 257 -23.95 5.07 -31.09
CA LYS A 257 -24.58 4.31 -32.17
C LYS A 257 -23.62 3.24 -32.67
N SER A 258 -24.15 2.20 -33.31
CA SER A 258 -23.34 1.20 -34.00
C SER A 258 -22.45 1.86 -35.05
N LEU A 259 -21.16 1.51 -35.04
CA LEU A 259 -20.16 1.98 -36.01
C LEU A 259 -19.65 0.74 -36.79
N GLN A 260 -19.33 0.93 -38.07
CA GLN A 260 -18.49 -0.01 -38.81
C GLN A 260 -17.03 0.35 -38.58
N TRP A 261 -16.19 -0.67 -38.44
CA TRP A 261 -14.75 -0.57 -38.21
C TRP A 261 -14.00 -1.08 -39.44
#